data_AF-A0A822CKD1-F1
#
_entry.id   AF-A0A822CKD1-F1
#
_cell.length_a   1.000
_cell.length_b   1.000
_cell.length_c   1.000
_cell.angle_alpha   90.00
_cell.angle_beta   90.00
_cell.angle_gamma   90.00
#
_symmetry.space_group_name_H-M   'P 1'
#
loop_
_entity.id
_entity.type
_entity.pdbx_description
1 polymer ?
#
loop_
_entity_poly.entity_id
_entity_poly.type
_entity_poly.pdbx_seq_one_letter_code
_entity_poly.pdbx_strand_id
1 'polypeptide(L)'
;MNTTMSGPSQRDEPFRSQRNPSASGASSSSPESIIDPAAFELYTRLKKVAKDYNLESKLQIPQLVMVGETSVGKSMLVQYFLRFPCSFSQANVATRCPVAYRLHYNPRLNDREIKIVEP
;
A
#
# COMPACT_ATOMS: atom_id res chain seq x y z
N MET A 1 12.03 -57.23 33.20
CA MET A 1 12.38 -56.27 34.27
C MET A 1 13.54 -55.40 33.78
N ASN A 2 13.45 -54.09 34.06
CA ASN A 2 14.48 -53.04 34.00
C ASN A 2 14.65 -52.18 32.73
N THR A 3 13.87 -51.09 32.74
CA THR A 3 14.15 -49.68 32.43
C THR A 3 15.63 -49.24 32.40
N THR A 4 16.02 -48.39 31.46
CA THR A 4 16.78 -47.12 31.70
C THR A 4 16.64 -46.18 30.51
N MET A 5 16.14 -44.96 30.79
CA MET A 5 15.97 -43.82 29.88
C MET A 5 17.10 -42.80 30.11
N SER A 6 17.27 -41.95 29.09
CA SER A 6 17.67 -40.52 29.13
C SER A 6 19.11 -40.13 29.47
N GLY A 7 19.79 -39.56 28.46
CA GLY A 7 21.03 -38.80 28.58
C GLY A 7 20.84 -37.35 29.06
N PRO A 8 21.94 -36.65 29.39
CA PRO A 8 21.92 -35.41 30.15
C PRO A 8 21.67 -34.14 29.30
N SER A 9 21.29 -33.10 30.03
CA SER A 9 20.80 -31.78 29.64
C SER A 9 21.85 -30.67 29.88
N GLN A 10 21.77 -29.59 29.08
CA GLN A 10 22.24 -28.19 29.31
C GLN A 10 23.74 -27.84 29.09
N ARG A 11 24.08 -26.92 28.15
CA ARG A 11 24.13 -25.41 28.17
C ARG A 11 25.37 -24.89 28.95
N ASP A 12 26.12 -23.84 28.61
CA ASP A 12 26.11 -22.71 27.66
C ASP A 12 27.59 -22.26 27.45
N GLU A 13 28.01 -21.82 26.26
CA GLU A 13 29.31 -21.16 26.02
C GLU A 13 29.09 -19.80 25.29
N PRO A 14 29.84 -18.72 25.62
CA PRO A 14 29.52 -17.37 25.19
C PRO A 14 30.18 -17.04 23.84
N PHE A 15 29.39 -16.97 22.76
CA PHE A 15 29.94 -16.64 21.45
C PHE A 15 29.99 -15.13 21.16
N ARG A 16 31.21 -14.63 21.32
CA ARG A 16 31.86 -13.40 20.86
C ARG A 16 31.21 -12.66 19.67
N SER A 17 31.02 -11.35 19.90
CA SER A 17 30.71 -10.31 18.91
C SER A 17 31.70 -10.29 17.74
N GLN A 18 31.18 -10.39 16.50
CA GLN A 18 31.89 -9.95 15.28
C GLN A 18 31.05 -8.89 14.56
N ARG A 19 31.69 -7.73 14.34
CA ARG A 19 31.17 -6.59 13.55
C ARG A 19 31.41 -6.84 12.06
N ASN A 20 30.35 -6.61 11.29
CA ASN A 20 30.15 -6.10 9.91
C ASN A 20 31.27 -6.21 8.85
N PRO A 21 30.86 -6.37 7.57
CA PRO A 21 30.90 -5.19 6.72
C PRO A 21 29.62 -4.95 5.89
N SER A 22 29.23 -3.67 5.90
CA SER A 22 28.47 -2.90 4.90
C SER A 22 27.90 -3.64 3.69
N ALA A 23 26.61 -3.98 3.75
CA ALA A 23 25.80 -4.14 2.56
C ALA A 23 25.66 -2.75 1.90
N SER A 24 26.30 -2.64 0.74
CA SER A 24 26.21 -1.56 -0.24
C SER A 24 24.79 -1.01 -0.37
N GLY A 25 24.71 0.32 -0.44
CA GLY A 25 23.48 1.11 -0.44
C GLY A 25 22.31 0.46 -1.17
N ALA A 26 21.33 0.02 -0.39
CA ALA A 26 19.96 0.08 -0.84
C ALA A 26 19.66 1.57 -1.02
N SER A 27 19.79 2.06 -2.26
CA SER A 27 19.14 3.31 -2.64
C SER A 27 17.70 3.17 -2.18
N SER A 28 17.32 3.95 -1.17
CA SER A 28 15.94 4.08 -0.76
C SER A 28 15.21 4.73 -1.92
N SER A 29 14.87 3.95 -2.94
CA SER A 29 13.87 4.32 -3.92
C SER A 29 12.61 4.45 -3.10
N SER A 30 12.32 5.69 -2.68
CA SER A 30 10.99 6.07 -2.22
C SER A 30 10.03 5.41 -3.19
N PRO A 31 9.12 4.53 -2.74
CA PRO A 31 8.26 3.81 -3.67
C PRO A 31 7.64 4.85 -4.60
N GLU A 32 7.73 4.69 -5.91
CA GLU A 32 7.21 5.68 -6.84
C GLU A 32 5.70 5.81 -6.58
N SER A 33 5.23 7.04 -6.36
CA SER A 33 3.79 7.29 -6.34
C SER A 33 3.27 7.03 -7.74
N ILE A 34 2.20 6.23 -7.89
CA ILE A 34 1.53 6.08 -9.20
C ILE A 34 1.08 7.44 -9.73
N ILE A 35 0.69 8.33 -8.81
CA ILE A 35 0.30 9.68 -9.16
C ILE A 35 1.60 10.46 -9.35
N ASP A 36 1.97 10.65 -10.61
CA ASP A 36 3.00 11.60 -11.01
C ASP A 36 2.54 13.02 -10.62
N PRO A 37 3.28 13.73 -9.74
CA PRO A 37 2.94 15.08 -9.33
C PRO A 37 2.80 16.06 -10.49
N ALA A 38 3.63 15.93 -11.53
CA ALA A 38 3.61 16.83 -12.68
C ALA A 38 2.35 16.63 -13.53
N ALA A 39 2.02 15.38 -13.87
CA ALA A 39 0.77 15.04 -14.54
C ALA A 39 -0.47 15.47 -13.73
N PHE A 40 -0.44 15.28 -12.41
CA PHE A 40 -1.53 15.71 -11.54
C PHE A 40 -1.71 17.24 -11.55
N GLU A 41 -0.63 18.00 -11.44
CA GLU A 41 -0.69 19.46 -11.50
C GLU A 41 -1.25 19.94 -12.84
N LEU A 42 -0.76 19.39 -13.95
CA LEU A 42 -1.28 19.70 -15.30
C LEU A 42 -2.76 19.39 -15.41
N TYR A 43 -3.21 18.24 -14.92
CA TYR A 43 -4.62 17.88 -14.89
C TYR A 43 -5.45 18.88 -14.08
N THR A 44 -4.99 19.32 -12.91
CA THR A 44 -5.73 20.33 -12.12
C THR A 44 -5.84 21.67 -12.83
N ARG A 45 -4.80 22.10 -13.55
CA ARG A 45 -4.82 23.33 -14.37
C ARG A 45 -5.77 23.17 -15.55
N LEU A 46 -5.68 22.05 -16.27
CA LEU A 46 -6.55 21.74 -17.40
C LEU A 46 -8.02 21.65 -16.97
N LYS A 47 -8.31 21.09 -15.80
CA LYS A 47 -9.66 21.03 -15.25
C LYS A 47 -10.26 22.41 -14.98
N LYS A 48 -9.44 23.37 -14.49
CA LYS A 48 -9.90 24.76 -14.30
C LYS A 48 -10.29 25.38 -15.64
N VAL A 49 -9.43 25.25 -16.65
CA VAL A 49 -9.74 25.74 -18.01
C VAL A 49 -10.96 25.05 -18.58
N ALA A 50 -11.06 23.72 -18.46
CA ALA A 50 -12.22 22.96 -18.94
C ALA A 50 -13.53 23.41 -18.29
N LYS A 51 -13.50 23.84 -17.03
CA LYS A 51 -14.65 24.41 -16.34
C LYS A 51 -15.09 25.73 -16.97
N ASP A 52 -14.16 26.62 -17.30
CA ASP A 52 -14.46 27.93 -17.92
C ASP A 52 -15.16 27.77 -19.29
N TYR A 53 -14.87 26.68 -20.00
CA TYR A 53 -15.45 26.37 -21.32
C TYR A 53 -16.57 25.32 -21.30
N ASN A 54 -17.06 24.90 -20.12
CA ASN A 54 -18.09 23.84 -19.97
C ASN A 54 -17.70 22.48 -20.61
N LEU A 55 -16.43 22.12 -20.57
CA LEU A 55 -15.85 20.88 -21.14
C LEU A 55 -15.51 19.83 -20.08
N GLU A 56 -15.95 19.99 -18.83
CA GLU A 56 -15.61 19.08 -17.72
C GLU A 56 -15.99 17.62 -18.01
N SER A 57 -17.07 17.38 -18.75
CA SER A 57 -17.52 16.04 -19.14
C SER A 57 -16.53 15.30 -20.05
N LYS A 58 -15.63 16.00 -20.73
CA LYS A 58 -14.57 15.41 -21.56
C LYS A 58 -13.33 15.05 -20.75
N LEU A 59 -13.18 15.60 -19.54
CA LEU A 59 -12.00 15.45 -18.70
C LEU A 59 -12.20 14.40 -17.61
N GLN A 60 -12.78 13.24 -17.97
CA GLN A 60 -13.06 12.16 -17.02
C GLN A 60 -11.80 11.35 -16.72
N ILE A 61 -11.54 11.11 -15.43
CA ILE A 61 -10.49 10.20 -14.98
C ILE A 61 -11.03 8.76 -15.10
N PRO A 62 -10.26 7.82 -15.67
CA PRO A 62 -10.69 6.43 -15.75
C PRO A 62 -10.82 5.79 -14.36
N GLN A 63 -11.80 4.90 -14.22
CA GLN A 63 -11.92 4.07 -13.04
C GLN A 63 -10.99 2.87 -13.15
N LEU A 64 -10.16 2.66 -12.12
CA LEU A 64 -9.34 1.46 -12.01
C LEU A 64 -10.13 0.36 -11.29
N VAL A 65 -10.25 -0.81 -11.93
CA VAL A 65 -10.95 -1.98 -11.38
C VAL A 65 -10.00 -3.17 -11.32
N MET A 66 -9.88 -3.78 -10.14
CA MET A 66 -9.01 -4.94 -9.93
C MET A 66 -9.81 -6.22 -10.10
N VAL A 67 -9.48 -7.01 -11.13
CA VAL A 67 -10.17 -8.26 -11.47
C VAL A 67 -9.17 -9.41 -11.43
N GLY A 68 -9.59 -10.56 -10.91
CA GLY A 68 -8.76 -11.77 -10.82
C GLY A 68 -9.33 -12.77 -9.82
N GLU A 69 -8.78 -13.98 -9.83
CA GLU A 69 -9.19 -15.09 -8.95
C GLU A 69 -9.08 -14.75 -7.46
N THR A 70 -9.73 -15.55 -6.61
CA THR A 70 -9.64 -15.39 -5.16
C THR A 70 -8.19 -15.57 -4.68
N SER A 71 -7.81 -14.87 -3.61
CA SER A 71 -6.48 -14.96 -2.99
C SER A 71 -5.26 -14.46 -3.80
N VAL A 72 -5.43 -13.88 -5.00
CA VAL A 72 -4.30 -13.34 -5.80
C VAL A 72 -3.74 -11.99 -5.33
N GLY A 73 -4.05 -11.55 -4.10
CA GLY A 73 -3.50 -10.32 -3.53
C GLY A 73 -4.06 -9.00 -4.05
N LYS A 74 -5.24 -9.00 -4.71
CA LYS A 74 -5.89 -7.79 -5.27
C LYS A 74 -5.94 -6.62 -4.27
N SER A 75 -6.38 -6.89 -3.05
CA SER A 75 -6.56 -5.89 -2.01
C SER A 75 -5.21 -5.32 -1.53
N MET A 76 -4.18 -6.17 -1.49
CA MET A 76 -2.81 -5.74 -1.15
C MET A 76 -2.24 -4.81 -2.22
N LEU A 77 -2.53 -5.07 -3.49
CA LEU A 77 -2.13 -4.21 -4.59
C LEU A 77 -2.85 -2.85 -4.55
N VAL A 78 -4.14 -2.82 -4.22
CA VAL A 78 -4.87 -1.55 -3.99
C VAL A 78 -4.25 -0.77 -2.83
N GLN A 79 -3.92 -1.42 -1.72
CA GLN A 79 -3.25 -0.78 -0.59
C GLN A 79 -1.87 -0.24 -0.96
N TYR A 80 -1.08 -1.02 -1.71
CA TYR A 80 0.22 -0.57 -2.21
C TYR A 80 0.07 0.71 -3.06
N PHE A 81 -0.94 0.73 -3.91
CA PHE A 81 -1.23 1.85 -4.79
C PHE A 81 -1.72 3.10 -4.06
N LEU A 82 -2.63 2.94 -3.11
CA LEU A 82 -3.16 4.05 -2.31
C LEU A 82 -2.20 4.51 -1.21
N ARG A 83 -1.18 3.70 -0.89
CA ARG A 83 -0.28 3.86 0.28
C ARG A 83 -1.04 4.08 1.58
N PHE A 84 -2.23 3.50 1.65
CA PHE A 84 -3.15 3.63 2.76
C PHE A 84 -3.57 2.22 3.20
N PRO A 85 -3.53 1.89 4.50
CA PRO A 85 -3.91 0.57 4.99
C PRO A 85 -5.44 0.38 4.89
N CYS A 86 -5.90 0.07 3.68
CA CYS A 86 -7.31 -0.19 3.38
C CYS A 86 -7.61 -1.66 3.10
N SER A 87 -6.59 -2.52 3.01
CA SER A 87 -6.80 -3.93 2.71
C SER A 87 -7.00 -4.73 3.98
N PHE A 88 -8.00 -5.61 3.95
CA PHE A 88 -8.14 -6.67 4.94
C PHE A 88 -7.42 -7.89 4.41
N SER A 89 -6.55 -8.50 5.22
CA SER A 89 -5.92 -9.77 4.90
C SER A 89 -6.54 -10.85 5.79
N GLN A 90 -7.19 -11.84 5.17
CA GLN A 90 -7.66 -13.07 5.82
C GLN A 90 -7.25 -14.26 4.97
N ALA A 91 -6.90 -15.37 5.60
CA ALA A 91 -6.34 -16.55 4.94
C ALA A 91 -7.26 -17.20 3.88
N ASN A 92 -8.58 -16.99 3.97
CA ASN A 92 -9.55 -17.62 3.07
C ASN A 92 -10.11 -16.63 2.02
N VAL A 93 -11.06 -15.78 2.42
CA VAL A 93 -11.67 -14.78 1.55
C VAL A 93 -11.59 -13.42 2.23
N ALA A 94 -10.59 -12.65 1.82
CA ALA A 94 -10.30 -11.32 2.31
C ALA A 94 -11.34 -10.26 1.91
N THR A 95 -11.86 -10.32 0.68
CA THR A 95 -12.80 -9.32 0.14
C THR A 95 -14.10 -10.00 -0.22
N ARG A 96 -15.13 -9.79 0.60
CA ARG A 96 -16.47 -10.40 0.45
C ARG A 96 -17.49 -9.48 -0.21
N CYS A 97 -17.24 -8.18 -0.17
CA CYS A 97 -18.10 -7.15 -0.77
C CYS A 97 -17.25 -6.27 -1.71
N PRO A 98 -17.81 -5.79 -2.83
CA PRO A 98 -17.17 -4.75 -3.64
C PRO A 98 -16.90 -3.51 -2.79
N VAL A 99 -15.70 -2.94 -2.91
CA VAL A 99 -15.32 -1.69 -2.23
C VAL A 99 -14.90 -0.69 -3.30
N ALA A 100 -15.53 0.50 -3.26
CA ALA A 100 -15.19 1.60 -4.14
C ALA A 100 -14.43 2.67 -3.35
N TYR A 101 -13.18 2.93 -3.75
CA TYR A 101 -12.37 4.00 -3.17
C TYR A 101 -12.48 5.25 -4.03
N ARG A 102 -12.85 6.39 -3.43
CA ARG A 102 -12.91 7.68 -4.11
C ARG A 102 -11.86 8.63 -3.54
N LEU A 103 -10.89 8.99 -4.38
CA LEU A 103 -9.82 9.91 -4.00
C LEU A 103 -10.30 11.35 -4.19
N HIS A 104 -10.20 12.15 -3.14
CA HIS A 104 -10.53 13.58 -3.16
C HIS A 104 -9.28 14.40 -2.88
N TYR A 105 -8.93 15.28 -3.82
CA TYR A 105 -7.87 16.26 -3.60
C TYR A 105 -8.37 17.40 -2.71
N ASN A 106 -7.66 17.67 -1.63
CA ASN A 106 -7.93 18.81 -0.75
C ASN A 106 -6.66 19.65 -0.56
N PRO A 107 -6.56 20.84 -1.20
CA PRO A 107 -5.37 21.68 -1.13
C PRO A 107 -5.18 22.37 0.24
N ARG A 108 -6.17 22.32 1.13
CA ARG A 108 -6.14 22.96 2.45
C ARG A 108 -5.63 22.05 3.56
N LEU A 109 -5.48 20.76 3.28
CA LEU A 109 -4.92 19.81 4.23
C LEU A 109 -3.42 19.78 4.02
N ASN A 110 -2.68 20.42 4.94
CA ASN A 110 -1.27 20.13 5.12
C ASN A 110 -1.16 18.69 5.60
N ASP A 111 -0.70 17.81 4.71
CA ASP A 111 -0.37 16.40 4.91
C ASP A 111 -1.10 15.63 6.04
N ARG A 112 -1.92 14.66 5.59
CA ARG A 112 -2.38 13.44 6.29
C ARG A 112 -3.66 13.50 7.14
N GLU A 113 -4.64 14.35 6.82
CA GLU A 113 -6.00 14.13 7.35
C GLU A 113 -6.81 13.28 6.35
N ILE A 114 -7.05 12.01 6.70
CA ILE A 114 -7.88 11.09 5.93
C ILE A 114 -9.29 11.15 6.52
N LYS A 115 -10.24 11.71 5.78
CA LYS A 115 -11.65 11.74 6.16
C LYS A 115 -12.37 10.57 5.52
N ILE A 116 -12.89 9.67 6.35
CA ILE A 116 -13.86 8.66 5.91
C ILE A 116 -15.17 9.42 5.72
N VAL A 117 -15.57 9.58 4.46
CA VAL A 117 -16.88 10.14 4.12
C VAL A 117 -17.83 8.97 4.00
N GLU A 118 -18.76 8.85 4.95
CA GLU A 118 -19.87 7.92 4.86
C GLU A 118 -20.77 8.29 3.67
N PRO A 119 -21.39 7.30 3.00
CA PRO A 119 -22.18 7.50 1.79
C PRO A 119 -23.40 8.40 1.98
#